data_AF-A0A151QQ13-F1
#
_entry.id   AF-A0A151QQ13-F1
#
_cell.length_a   1.000
_cell.length_b   1.000
_cell.length_c   1.000
_cell.angle_alpha   90.00
_cell.angle_beta   90.00
_cell.angle_gamma   90.00
#
_symmetry.space_group_name_H-M   'P 1'
#
loop_
_entity.id
_entity.type
_entity.pdbx_description
1 polymer ?
#
loop_
_entity_poly.entity_id
_entity_poly.type
_entity_poly.pdbx_seq_one_letter_code
_entity_poly.pdbx_strand_id
1 'polypeptide(L)'
;MKVEQIFTCHQVSEERKVSLATLSFQGHAMYWWTSLVRDRRLHNDPPIQYWNELRSALRRRHIPSYYTRELINKLQRLHQRNMTGSLPLLDF
;
A
#
# COMPACT_ATOMS: atom_id res chain seq x y z
N MET A 1 -3.66 7.59 -10.35
CA MET A 1 -4.49 7.41 -9.13
C MET A 1 -3.99 8.34 -8.04
N LYS A 2 -4.84 8.86 -7.13
CA LYS A 2 -4.40 9.72 -6.00
C LYS A 2 -3.26 9.10 -5.17
N VAL A 3 -3.25 7.78 -5.02
CA VAL A 3 -2.21 7.03 -4.30
C VAL A 3 -0.81 7.20 -4.92
N GLU A 4 -0.71 7.38 -6.24
CA GLU A 4 0.57 7.61 -6.91
C GLU A 4 1.11 8.99 -6.63
N GLN A 5 0.24 10.01 -6.62
CA GLN A 5 0.66 11.36 -6.25
C GLN A 5 1.16 11.42 -4.81
N ILE A 6 0.51 10.67 -3.89
CA ILE A 6 0.97 10.53 -2.50
C ILE A 6 2.34 9.85 -2.46
N PHE A 7 2.53 8.73 -3.16
CA PHE A 7 3.82 8.05 -3.19
C PHE A 7 4.95 8.88 -3.82
N THR A 8 4.65 9.61 -4.89
CA THR A 8 5.60 10.51 -5.56
C THR A 8 5.94 11.71 -4.68
N CYS A 9 4.95 12.31 -4.00
CA CYS A 9 5.14 13.41 -3.06
C CYS A 9 6.02 12.98 -1.86
N HIS A 10 5.88 11.74 -1.41
CA HIS A 10 6.65 11.20 -0.29
C HIS A 10 7.98 10.53 -0.69
N GLN A 11 8.40 10.58 -1.96
CA GLN A 11 9.61 9.91 -2.47
C GLN A 11 9.77 8.46 -1.97
N VAL A 12 8.65 7.74 -1.84
CA VAL A 12 8.67 6.39 -1.28
C VAL A 12 9.35 5.48 -2.29
N SER A 13 10.42 4.79 -1.89
CA SER A 13 11.09 3.78 -2.72
C SER A 13 10.11 2.67 -3.12
N GLU A 14 10.24 2.12 -4.33
CA GLU A 14 9.33 1.08 -4.86
C GLU A 14 9.08 -0.08 -3.87
N GLU A 15 10.14 -0.54 -3.21
CA GLU A 15 10.09 -1.60 -2.20
C GLU A 15 9.22 -1.23 -0.98
N ARG A 16 9.29 0.05 -0.56
CA ARG A 16 8.47 0.58 0.53
C ARG A 16 7.02 0.79 0.09
N LYS A 17 6.75 1.13 -1.16
CA LYS A 17 5.37 1.25 -1.67
C LYS A 17 4.65 -0.09 -1.59
N VAL A 18 5.32 -1.19 -1.98
CA VAL A 18 4.78 -2.54 -1.86
C VAL A 18 4.55 -2.90 -0.39
N SER A 19 5.52 -2.65 0.49
CA SER A 19 5.38 -2.93 1.92
C SER A 19 4.22 -2.15 2.56
N LEU A 20 4.07 -0.86 2.24
CA LEU A 20 2.97 -0.04 2.75
C LEU A 20 1.60 -0.49 2.21
N ALA A 21 1.55 -0.90 0.95
CA ALA A 21 0.34 -1.42 0.36
C ALA A 21 -0.08 -2.76 0.95
N THR A 22 0.89 -3.65 1.15
CA THR A 22 0.64 -4.96 1.75
C THR A 22 0.22 -4.88 3.21
N LEU A 23 0.78 -3.95 3.99
CA LEU A 23 0.30 -3.60 5.34
C LEU A 23 -1.13 -3.03 5.35
N SER A 24 -1.55 -2.44 4.22
CA SER A 24 -2.89 -1.93 4.08
C SER A 24 -3.92 -3.02 3.78
N PHE A 25 -3.49 -4.18 3.25
CA PHE A 25 -4.37 -5.31 2.97
C PHE A 25 -5.07 -5.83 4.23
N GLN A 26 -6.38 -5.98 4.14
CA GLN A 26 -7.23 -6.58 5.17
C GLN A 26 -8.31 -7.44 4.50
N GLY A 27 -8.84 -8.41 5.25
CA GLY A 27 -9.89 -9.31 4.78
C GLY A 27 -9.53 -10.05 3.48
N HIS A 28 -10.40 -9.95 2.47
CA HIS A 28 -10.24 -10.62 1.18
C HIS A 28 -8.95 -10.24 0.43
N ALA A 29 -8.49 -8.99 0.56
CA ALA A 29 -7.26 -8.56 -0.10
C ALA A 29 -6.01 -9.20 0.54
N MET A 30 -6.01 -9.39 1.87
CA MET A 30 -4.92 -10.06 2.58
C MET A 30 -4.89 -11.55 2.22
N TYR A 31 -6.05 -12.20 2.18
CA TYR A 31 -6.14 -13.60 1.76
C TYR A 31 -5.60 -13.79 0.34
N TRP A 32 -6.00 -12.92 -0.60
CA TRP A 32 -5.45 -12.93 -1.96
C TRP A 32 -3.93 -12.72 -1.97
N TRP A 33 -3.40 -11.75 -1.23
CA TRP A 33 -1.97 -11.49 -1.17
C TRP A 33 -1.20 -12.70 -0.65
N THR A 34 -1.67 -13.33 0.43
CA THR A 34 -1.02 -14.55 0.96
C THR A 34 -1.07 -15.72 -0.02
N SER A 35 -2.17 -15.88 -0.77
CA SER A 35 -2.28 -16.88 -1.83
C SER A 35 -1.33 -16.59 -2.98
N LEU A 36 -1.18 -15.33 -3.40
CA LEU A 36 -0.28 -14.91 -4.47
C LEU A 36 1.19 -15.13 -4.09
N VAL A 37 1.57 -14.75 -2.86
CA VAL A 37 2.93 -14.99 -2.34
C VAL A 37 3.23 -16.47 -2.27
N ARG A 38 2.25 -17.30 -1.88
CA ARG A 38 2.40 -18.76 -1.84
C ARG A 38 2.58 -19.34 -3.24
N ASP A 39 1.75 -18.94 -4.19
CA ASP A 39 1.82 -19.39 -5.59
C ASP A 39 3.18 -19.07 -6.22
N ARG A 40 3.65 -17.82 -6.05
CA ARG A 40 4.99 -17.43 -6.51
C ARG A 40 6.11 -18.23 -5.86
N ARG A 41 6.02 -18.51 -4.55
CA ARG A 41 7.00 -19.38 -3.87
C ARG A 41 7.01 -20.80 -4.44
N LEU A 42 5.86 -21.35 -4.80
CA LEU A 42 5.76 -22.68 -5.41
C LEU A 42 6.38 -22.71 -6.80
N HIS A 43 6.18 -21.65 -7.58
CA HIS A 43 6.75 -21.52 -8.93
C HIS A 43 8.20 -20.99 -8.95
N ASN A 44 8.83 -20.75 -7.78
CA ASN A 44 10.12 -20.07 -7.67
C ASN A 44 10.17 -18.69 -8.35
N ASP A 45 9.01 -18.04 -8.49
CA ASP A 45 8.93 -16.69 -8.99
C ASP A 45 9.45 -15.68 -7.96
N PRO A 46 10.12 -14.60 -8.42
CA PRO A 46 10.57 -13.55 -7.52
C PRO A 46 9.39 -12.87 -6.81
N PRO A 47 9.55 -12.48 -5.53
CA PRO A 47 8.52 -11.73 -4.82
C PRO A 47 8.26 -10.40 -5.53
N ILE A 48 7.03 -9.88 -5.42
CA ILE A 48 6.69 -8.57 -5.96
C ILE A 48 7.45 -7.52 -5.14
N GLN A 49 8.43 -6.87 -5.76
CA GLN A 49 9.21 -5.79 -5.16
C GLN A 49 8.78 -4.41 -5.66
N TYR A 50 8.10 -4.37 -6.81
CA TYR A 50 7.76 -3.16 -7.51
C TYR A 50 6.25 -2.83 -7.44
N TRP A 51 5.94 -1.54 -7.36
CA TRP A 51 4.55 -1.08 -7.24
C TRP A 51 3.77 -1.31 -8.54
N ASN A 52 4.44 -1.22 -9.69
CA ASN A 52 3.87 -1.51 -10.99
C ASN A 52 3.37 -2.97 -11.11
N GLU A 53 4.14 -3.94 -10.61
CA GLU A 53 3.78 -5.36 -10.57
C GLU A 53 2.58 -5.59 -9.65
N LEU A 54 2.61 -4.99 -8.45
CA LEU A 54 1.49 -5.06 -7.51
C LEU A 54 0.21 -4.50 -8.13
N ARG A 55 0.30 -3.35 -8.82
CA ARG A 55 -0.84 -2.76 -9.54
C ARG A 55 -1.37 -3.65 -10.66
N SER A 56 -0.49 -4.28 -11.42
CA SER A 56 -0.87 -5.17 -12.50
C SER A 56 -1.55 -6.43 -11.96
N ALA A 57 -1.10 -6.95 -10.81
CA ALA A 57 -1.73 -8.07 -10.11
C ALA A 57 -3.11 -7.67 -9.54
N LEU A 58 -3.21 -6.51 -8.91
CA LEU A 58 -4.48 -5.97 -8.38
C LEU A 58 -5.51 -5.73 -9.48
N ARG A 59 -5.08 -5.17 -10.63
CA ARG A 59 -5.94 -4.97 -11.81
C ARG A 59 -6.40 -6.29 -12.41
N ARG A 60 -5.50 -7.26 -12.58
CA ARG A 60 -5.85 -8.59 -13.10
C ARG A 60 -6.89 -9.31 -12.23
N ARG A 61 -6.88 -9.09 -10.92
CA ARG A 61 -7.84 -9.71 -9.98
C ARG A 61 -9.15 -8.93 -9.83
N HIS A 62 -9.29 -7.74 -10.43
CA HIS A 62 -10.40 -6.82 -10.16
C HIS A 62 -10.58 -6.53 -8.67
N ILE A 63 -9.49 -6.30 -7.93
CA ILE A 63 -9.65 -5.87 -6.54
C ILE A 63 -10.41 -4.52 -6.55
N PRO A 64 -11.55 -4.40 -5.83
CA PRO A 64 -12.41 -3.24 -5.94
C PRO A 64 -11.67 -1.92 -5.70
N SER A 65 -12.12 -0.86 -6.36
CA SER A 65 -11.64 0.52 -6.17
C SER A 65 -11.66 0.97 -4.69
N TYR A 66 -12.52 0.36 -3.87
CA TYR A 66 -12.53 0.49 -2.41
C TYR A 66 -11.15 0.27 -1.77
N TYR A 67 -10.38 -0.72 -2.24
CA TYR A 67 -9.02 -0.97 -1.74
C TYR A 67 -8.09 0.23 -1.97
N THR A 68 -8.20 0.88 -3.14
CA THR A 68 -7.41 2.08 -3.44
C THR A 68 -7.71 3.20 -2.44
N ARG A 69 -8.97 3.32 -2.01
CA ARG A 69 -9.40 4.33 -1.04
C ARG A 69 -8.93 4.03 0.38
N GLU A 70 -8.99 2.77 0.80
CA GLU A 70 -8.43 2.32 2.10
C GLU A 70 -6.91 2.51 2.16
N LEU A 71 -6.21 2.20 1.06
CA LEU A 71 -4.78 2.42 0.93
C LEU A 71 -4.44 3.91 1.04
N ILE A 72 -5.18 4.78 0.34
CA ILE A 72 -5.01 6.24 0.45
C ILE A 72 -5.23 6.71 1.90
N ASN A 73 -6.29 6.24 2.57
CA ASN A 73 -6.59 6.60 3.95
C ASN A 73 -5.47 6.16 4.92
N LYS A 74 -4.96 4.92 4.80
CA LYS A 74 -3.86 4.45 5.64
C LYS A 74 -2.57 5.21 5.39
N LEU A 75 -2.23 5.46 4.12
CA LEU A 75 -1.04 6.26 3.77
C LEU A 75 -1.14 7.69 4.31
N GLN A 76 -2.31 8.34 4.18
CA GLN A 76 -2.52 9.68 4.74
C GLN A 76 -2.42 9.68 6.26
N ARG A 77 -2.96 8.67 6.95
CA ARG A 77 -2.84 8.55 8.42
C ARG A 77 -1.40 8.34 8.88
N LEU A 78 -0.63 7.52 8.16
CA LEU A 78 0.80 7.34 8.44
C LEU A 78 1.57 8.65 8.26
N HIS A 79 1.23 9.43 7.23
CA HIS A 79 1.83 10.75 7.00
C HIS A 79 1.45 11.76 8.10
N GLN A 80 0.15 11.87 8.43
CA GLN A 80 -0.31 12.75 9.50
C GLN A 80 0.37 12.43 10.82
N ARG A 81 0.50 11.15 11.19
CA ARG A 81 1.16 10.75 12.43
C ARG A 81 2.67 11.06 12.44
N ASN A 82 3.31 11.11 11.27
CA ASN A 82 4.70 11.52 11.15
C ASN A 82 4.89 13.05 11.07
N MET A 83 3.82 13.81 10.82
CA MET A 83 3.82 15.28 10.81
C MET A 83 3.24 15.91 12.09
N THR A 84 2.42 15.19 12.86
CA THR A 84 1.87 15.68 14.15
C THR A 84 2.80 15.43 15.34
N GLY A 85 4.12 15.37 15.11
CA GLY A 85 5.15 15.48 16.14
C GLY A 85 5.31 16.91 16.70
N SER A 86 4.52 17.86 16.23
CA SER A 86 4.34 19.15 16.89
C SER A 86 2.84 19.35 17.12
N LEU A 87 2.39 19.08 18.34
CA LEU A 87 1.30 19.86 18.90
C LEU A 87 1.86 21.29 19.08
N PRO A 88 1.45 22.30 18.32
CA PRO A 88 1.38 23.62 18.91
C PRO A 88 0.29 23.50 19.97
N LEU A 89 0.71 23.41 21.24
CA LEU A 89 -0.12 23.87 22.34
C LEU A 89 -0.53 25.30 22.00
N LEU A 90 -1.76 25.46 21.51
CA LEU A 90 -2.41 26.75 21.35
C LEU A 90 -3.65 26.73 22.24
N ASP A 91 -3.67 27.74 23.10
CA ASP A 91 -4.81 28.29 23.82
C ASP A 91 -5.61 27.34 24.72
N PHE A 92 -5.26 27.34 26.00
CA PHE A 92 -6.12 27.85 27.08
C PHE A 92 -5.27 28.35 28.26
#